data_AF-U2YQG0-F1
#
_entry.id   AF-U2YQG0-F1
#
_cell.length_a   1.000
_cell.length_b   1.000
_cell.length_c   1.000
_cell.angle_alpha   90.00
_cell.angle_beta   90.00
_cell.angle_gamma   90.00
#
_symmetry.space_group_name_H-M   'P 1'
#
loop_
_entity.id
_entity.type
_entity.pdbx_description
1 polymer ?
#
loop_
_entity_poly.entity_id
_entity_poly.type
_entity_poly.pdbx_seq_one_letter_code
_entity_poly.pdbx_strand_id
1 'polypeptide(L)'
;MSMKRAEDVLDLLEYLGYRGVPGIARDLGWPRSSAYRTINTLEQRGYLYETRTRGGYYPSPRWIALADQFAEGFALPKFAQDLTRTSMERSGETVSIVAPAGPWAIFVLVSESSAPIRYFTKAGHRIPIHASASGRALLQQYDKTELRALLSRITFETYGITTPTDADAVPYSLRSNRERSVATISI
;
A
#
# COMPACT_ATOMS: atom_id res chain seq x y z
N MET A 1 -14.06 -0.71 21.72
CA MET A 1 -14.49 0.71 21.68
C MET A 1 -13.32 1.69 21.42
N SER A 2 -12.34 1.35 20.55
CA SER A 2 -11.16 2.21 20.25
C SER A 2 -10.75 2.26 18.76
N MET A 3 -11.41 1.52 17.86
CA MET A 3 -11.03 1.46 16.43
C MET A 3 -11.42 2.72 15.65
N LYS A 4 -12.59 3.31 15.94
CA LYS A 4 -13.10 4.48 15.18
C LYS A 4 -12.13 5.67 15.17
N ARG A 5 -11.39 5.89 16.26
CA ARG A 5 -10.45 7.02 16.34
C ARG A 5 -9.23 6.88 15.43
N ALA A 6 -8.79 5.65 15.14
CA ALA A 6 -7.66 5.42 14.26
C ALA A 6 -8.05 5.62 12.80
N GLU A 7 -9.22 5.09 12.41
CA GLU A 7 -9.85 5.33 11.11
C GLU A 7 -10.09 6.83 10.89
N ASP A 8 -10.67 7.50 11.89
CA ASP A 8 -10.88 8.94 11.87
C ASP A 8 -9.56 9.68 11.54
N VAL A 9 -8.45 9.35 12.22
CA VAL A 9 -7.16 10.00 11.94
C VAL A 9 -6.69 9.74 10.51
N LEU A 10 -6.85 8.54 9.96
CA LEU A 10 -6.48 8.24 8.57
C LEU A 10 -7.34 9.04 7.58
N ASP A 11 -8.65 9.05 7.76
CA ASP A 11 -9.59 9.84 6.93
C ASP A 11 -9.22 11.33 6.95
N LEU A 12 -8.82 11.84 8.11
CA LEU A 12 -8.35 13.22 8.25
C LEU A 12 -7.05 13.46 7.49
N LEU A 13 -6.08 12.54 7.54
CA LEU A 13 -4.82 12.67 6.80
C LEU A 13 -5.06 12.67 5.29
N GLU A 14 -5.93 11.78 4.80
CA GLU A 14 -6.32 11.75 3.40
C GLU A 14 -7.02 13.06 3.00
N TYR A 15 -7.97 13.52 3.81
CA TYR A 15 -8.67 14.78 3.56
C TYR A 15 -7.71 15.98 3.49
N LEU A 16 -6.78 16.08 4.44
CA LEU A 16 -5.76 17.14 4.47
C LEU A 16 -4.85 17.11 3.24
N GLY A 17 -4.53 15.92 2.73
CA GLY A 17 -3.72 15.74 1.52
C GLY A 17 -4.40 16.22 0.23
N TYR A 18 -5.73 16.18 0.17
CA TYR A 18 -6.48 16.51 -1.06
C TYR A 18 -7.08 17.92 -1.11
N ARG A 19 -7.53 18.48 0.02
CA ARG A 19 -8.46 19.64 0.01
C ARG A 19 -7.98 20.84 0.82
N GLY A 20 -6.92 20.70 1.60
CA GLY A 20 -6.66 21.65 2.68
C GLY A 20 -7.81 21.62 3.71
N VAL A 21 -7.73 22.50 4.70
CA VAL A 21 -8.30 22.22 6.03
C VAL A 21 -9.67 22.87 6.38
N PRO A 22 -10.23 23.84 5.64
CA PRO A 22 -11.56 24.36 5.97
C PRO A 22 -12.65 23.30 5.81
N GLY A 23 -13.41 23.01 6.87
CA GLY A 23 -14.64 22.21 6.77
C GLY A 23 -14.54 20.73 7.16
N ILE A 24 -13.43 20.28 7.77
CA ILE A 24 -13.20 18.88 8.20
C ILE A 24 -14.45 18.21 8.79
N ALA A 25 -15.08 18.81 9.81
CA ALA A 25 -16.21 18.18 10.50
C ALA A 25 -17.44 17.97 9.59
N ARG A 26 -17.69 18.90 8.67
CA ARG A 26 -18.79 18.82 7.70
C ARG A 26 -18.47 17.78 6.64
N ASP A 27 -17.27 17.84 6.09
CA ASP A 27 -16.90 17.06 4.91
C ASP A 27 -16.65 15.58 5.25
N LEU A 28 -16.16 15.28 6.47
CA LEU A 28 -16.00 13.91 6.96
C LEU A 28 -17.24 13.39 7.70
N GLY A 29 -18.30 14.19 7.85
CA GLY A 29 -19.52 13.79 8.57
C GLY A 29 -19.31 13.52 10.06
N TRP A 30 -18.25 14.07 10.66
CA TRP A 30 -17.91 13.83 12.06
C TRP A 30 -18.69 14.72 13.01
N PRO A 31 -19.02 14.24 14.22
CA PRO A 31 -19.48 15.12 15.30
C PRO A 31 -18.47 16.24 15.55
N ARG A 32 -18.93 17.49 15.61
CA ARG A 32 -18.05 18.67 15.83
C ARG A 32 -17.09 18.48 17.00
N SER A 33 -17.57 17.95 18.13
CA SER A 33 -16.73 17.73 19.32
C SER A 33 -15.61 16.71 19.09
N SER A 34 -15.83 15.69 18.26
CA SER A 34 -14.79 14.71 17.89
C SER A 34 -13.76 15.33 16.95
N ALA A 35 -14.21 16.03 15.90
CA ALA A 35 -13.32 16.72 14.97
C ALA A 35 -12.42 17.74 15.70
N TYR A 36 -13.00 18.59 16.55
CA TYR A 36 -12.22 19.56 17.32
C TYR A 36 -11.20 18.91 18.26
N ARG A 37 -11.55 17.81 18.95
CA ARG A 37 -10.58 17.09 19.78
C ARG A 37 -9.41 16.53 18.98
N THR A 38 -9.68 15.91 17.83
CA THR A 38 -8.63 15.34 16.96
C THR A 38 -7.73 16.44 16.41
N ILE A 39 -8.33 17.52 15.90
CA ILE A 39 -7.59 18.68 15.36
C ILE A 39 -6.74 19.35 16.44
N ASN A 40 -7.31 19.65 17.62
CA ASN A 40 -6.56 20.24 18.73
C ASN A 40 -5.42 19.33 19.18
N THR A 41 -5.62 18.01 19.19
CA THR A 41 -4.55 17.06 19.54
C THR A 41 -3.41 17.13 18.52
N LEU A 42 -3.73 17.16 17.22
CA LEU A 42 -2.72 17.25 16.16
C LEU A 42 -2.00 18.61 16.16
N GLU A 43 -2.71 19.70 16.41
CA GLU A 43 -2.13 21.04 16.58
C GLU A 43 -1.18 21.09 17.78
N GLN A 44 -1.63 20.66 18.96
CA GLN A 44 -0.80 20.63 20.18
C GLN A 44 0.46 19.76 20.02
N ARG A 45 0.40 18.73 19.18
CA ARG A 45 1.55 17.87 18.84
C ARG A 45 2.37 18.38 17.65
N GLY A 46 2.03 19.55 17.11
CA GLY A 46 2.76 20.23 16.04
C GLY A 46 2.59 19.63 14.65
N TYR A 47 1.57 18.78 14.43
CA TYR A 47 1.24 18.22 13.12
C TYR A 47 0.31 19.14 12.30
N LEU A 48 -0.43 20.00 12.99
CA LEU A 48 -1.20 21.08 12.40
C LEU A 48 -0.75 22.43 12.98
N TYR A 49 -0.99 23.51 12.26
CA TYR A 49 -0.84 24.87 12.77
C TYR A 49 -1.94 25.77 12.26
N GLU A 50 -2.26 26.83 13.00
CA GLU A 50 -3.18 27.88 12.57
C GLU A 50 -2.39 29.13 12.15
N THR A 51 -2.71 29.73 11.00
CA THR A 51 -2.04 30.97 10.55
C THR A 51 -2.63 32.21 11.21
N ARG A 52 -3.92 32.15 11.59
CA ARG A 52 -4.68 33.20 12.28
C ARG A 52 -5.77 32.54 13.11
N THR A 53 -6.15 33.12 14.25
CA THR A 53 -7.24 32.61 15.08
C THR A 53 -8.54 32.48 14.28
N ARG A 54 -9.11 31.28 14.22
CA ARG A 54 -10.28 30.88 13.40
C ARG A 54 -10.06 30.91 11.88
N GLY A 55 -8.82 31.01 11.42
CA GLY A 55 -8.44 31.01 10.00
C GLY A 55 -8.40 29.62 9.38
N GLY A 56 -8.53 28.57 10.19
CA GLY A 56 -8.40 27.18 9.76
C GLY A 56 -6.99 26.64 9.98
N TYR A 57 -6.89 25.32 10.10
CA TYR A 57 -5.63 24.64 10.39
C TYR A 57 -4.85 24.36 9.10
N TYR A 58 -3.58 23.97 9.18
CA TYR A 58 -2.75 23.63 8.02
C TYR A 58 -1.79 22.49 8.40
N PRO A 59 -1.50 21.52 7.50
CA PRO A 59 -0.48 20.50 7.76
C PRO A 59 0.89 21.14 7.93
N SER A 60 1.61 20.76 8.98
CA SER A 60 2.97 21.25 9.20
C SER A 60 4.02 20.40 8.46
N PRO A 61 5.24 20.92 8.23
CA PRO A 61 6.36 20.13 7.70
C PRO A 61 6.75 18.92 8.56
N ARG A 62 6.24 18.80 9.80
CA ARG A 62 6.47 17.65 10.67
C ARG A 62 6.03 16.33 10.04
N TRP A 63 5.01 16.35 9.18
CA TRP A 63 4.59 15.16 8.42
C TRP A 63 5.71 14.61 7.53
N ILE A 64 6.42 15.50 6.84
CA ILE A 64 7.54 15.15 5.96
C ILE A 64 8.69 14.63 6.81
N ALA A 65 9.08 15.34 7.86
CA ALA A 65 10.14 14.89 8.75
C ALA A 65 9.86 13.51 9.38
N LEU A 66 8.60 13.22 9.72
CA LEU A 66 8.20 11.90 10.21
C LEU A 66 8.28 10.83 9.10
N ALA A 67 7.84 11.17 7.89
CA ALA A 67 7.95 10.27 6.74
C ALA A 67 9.43 9.96 6.40
N ASP A 68 10.31 10.95 6.46
CA ASP A 68 11.75 10.79 6.25
C ASP A 68 12.37 9.88 7.32
N GLN A 69 12.00 10.06 8.59
CA GLN A 69 12.44 9.17 9.68
C GLN A 69 11.99 7.72 9.47
N PHE A 70 10.75 7.50 8.98
CA PHE A 70 10.34 6.16 8.60
C PHE A 70 11.13 5.65 7.39
N ALA A 71 11.33 6.49 6.38
CA ALA A 71 12.06 6.13 5.17
C ALA A 71 13.50 5.73 5.46
N GLU A 72 14.19 6.33 6.44
CA GLU A 72 15.52 5.90 6.88
C GLU A 72 15.54 4.46 7.40
N GLY A 73 14.50 4.04 8.14
CA GLY A 73 14.36 2.67 8.64
C GLY A 73 13.93 1.65 7.58
N PHE A 74 13.29 2.11 6.50
CA PHE A 74 12.77 1.27 5.41
C PHE A 74 13.51 1.48 4.09
N ALA A 75 14.65 2.18 4.10
CA ALA A 75 15.38 2.52 2.89
C ALA A 75 15.83 1.25 2.16
N LEU A 76 15.23 1.00 1.01
CA LEU A 76 15.67 -0.09 0.16
C LEU A 76 17.12 0.16 -0.28
N PRO A 77 17.99 -0.86 -0.26
CA PRO A 77 19.36 -0.73 -0.69
C PRO A 77 19.44 -0.07 -2.07
N LYS A 78 20.39 0.84 -2.27
CA LYS A 78 20.60 1.52 -3.55
C LYS A 78 20.67 0.54 -4.73
N PHE A 79 21.28 -0.63 -4.52
CA PHE A 79 21.31 -1.71 -5.51
C PHE A 79 19.92 -2.15 -5.99
N ALA A 80 18.92 -2.25 -5.10
CA ALA A 80 17.56 -2.62 -5.48
C ALA A 80 16.90 -1.53 -6.34
N GLN A 81 17.16 -0.26 -6.02
CA GLN A 81 16.68 0.89 -6.79
C GLN A 81 17.29 0.89 -8.19
N ASP A 82 18.60 0.74 -8.29
CA ASP A 82 19.33 0.71 -9.55
C ASP A 82 18.91 -0.49 -10.41
N LEU A 83 18.76 -1.68 -9.81
CA LEU A 83 18.31 -2.89 -10.51
C LEU A 83 16.91 -2.72 -11.09
N THR A 84 15.97 -2.18 -10.32
CA THR A 84 14.58 -2.00 -10.77
C THR A 84 14.51 -1.00 -11.92
N ARG A 85 15.26 0.11 -11.82
CA ARG A 85 15.36 1.13 -12.87
C ARG A 85 15.96 0.56 -14.15
N THR A 86 17.12 -0.09 -14.07
CA THR A 86 17.78 -0.64 -15.26
C THR A 86 16.99 -1.78 -15.89
N SER A 87 16.29 -2.60 -15.10
CA SER A 87 15.38 -3.61 -15.65
C SER A 87 14.19 -2.98 -16.39
N MET A 88 13.62 -1.89 -15.86
CA MET A 88 12.56 -1.14 -16.55
C MET A 88 13.10 -0.55 -17.85
N GLU A 89 14.24 0.13 -17.83
CA GLU A 89 14.86 0.73 -19.02
C GLU A 89 15.14 -0.31 -20.11
N ARG A 90 15.58 -1.51 -19.74
CA ARG A 90 15.89 -2.61 -20.68
C ARG A 90 14.65 -3.30 -21.23
N SER A 91 13.60 -3.45 -20.43
CA SER A 91 12.38 -4.15 -20.84
C SER A 91 11.36 -3.23 -21.50
N GLY A 92 11.40 -1.93 -21.21
CA GLY A 92 10.35 -0.97 -21.56
C GLY A 92 9.07 -1.11 -20.71
N GLU A 93 9.07 -2.01 -19.71
CA GLU A 93 7.89 -2.36 -18.92
C GLU A 93 8.02 -1.92 -17.47
N THR A 94 6.90 -1.69 -16.79
CA THR A 94 6.91 -1.34 -15.36
C THR A 94 7.51 -2.50 -14.56
N VAL A 95 8.57 -2.23 -13.80
CA VAL A 95 9.23 -3.21 -12.92
C VAL A 95 8.98 -2.82 -11.47
N SER A 96 8.75 -3.82 -10.62
CA SER A 96 8.48 -3.58 -9.20
C SER A 96 9.10 -4.65 -8.31
N ILE A 97 9.36 -4.26 -7.06
CA ILE A 97 9.70 -5.16 -5.97
C ILE A 97 8.49 -5.21 -5.03
N VAL A 98 8.11 -6.42 -4.63
CA VAL A 98 6.99 -6.66 -3.71
C VAL A 98 7.45 -7.38 -2.45
N ALA A 99 6.74 -7.15 -1.35
CA ALA A 99 6.94 -7.88 -0.09
C ALA A 99 5.63 -8.54 0.36
N PRO A 100 5.70 -9.67 1.10
CA PRO A 100 4.52 -10.28 1.69
C PRO A 100 3.97 -9.44 2.85
N ALA A 101 2.65 -9.29 2.90
CA ALA A 101 1.93 -8.52 3.92
C ALA A 101 0.65 -9.27 4.34
N GLY A 102 0.83 -10.46 4.92
CA GLY A 102 -0.29 -11.36 5.24
C GLY A 102 -1.02 -11.78 3.96
N PRO A 103 -2.36 -11.62 3.86
CA PRO A 103 -3.13 -12.01 2.68
C PRO A 103 -2.88 -11.10 1.44
N TRP A 104 -1.99 -10.12 1.58
CA TRP A 104 -1.65 -9.15 0.54
C TRP A 104 -0.18 -9.26 0.15
N ALA A 105 0.14 -8.83 -1.07
CA ALA A 105 1.47 -8.37 -1.45
C ALA A 105 1.47 -6.85 -1.49
N ILE A 106 2.52 -6.21 -1.00
CA ILE A 106 2.69 -4.75 -1.05
C ILE A 106 3.82 -4.39 -1.99
N PHE A 107 3.60 -3.41 -2.85
CA PHE A 107 4.67 -2.85 -3.68
C PHE A 107 5.59 -2.00 -2.80
N VAL A 108 6.86 -2.39 -2.68
CA VAL A 108 7.86 -1.64 -1.89
C VAL A 108 8.67 -0.69 -2.78
N LEU A 109 8.83 -1.03 -4.05
CA LEU A 109 9.50 -0.21 -5.05
C LEU A 109 8.86 -0.42 -6.41
N VAL A 110 8.71 0.66 -7.17
CA VAL A 110 8.18 0.64 -8.53
C VAL A 110 9.03 1.56 -9.39
N SER A 111 9.54 1.04 -10.50
CA SER A 111 10.07 1.82 -11.61
C SER A 111 9.07 1.72 -12.75
N GLU A 112 8.32 2.80 -12.94
CA GLU A 112 7.22 2.86 -13.88
C GLU A 112 7.73 3.05 -15.31
N SER A 113 7.13 2.33 -16.26
CA SER A 113 7.43 2.50 -17.69
C SER A 113 7.05 3.91 -18.17
N SER A 114 7.77 4.41 -19.17
CA SER A 114 7.41 5.64 -19.90
C SER A 114 6.39 5.42 -21.02
N ALA A 115 5.97 4.17 -21.26
CA ALA A 115 5.02 3.84 -22.31
C ALA A 115 3.63 4.47 -22.08
N PRO A 116 2.93 4.90 -23.14
CA PRO A 116 1.59 5.47 -23.03
C PRO A 116 0.56 4.49 -22.43
N ILE A 117 0.69 3.20 -22.76
CA ILE A 117 -0.08 2.11 -22.18
C ILE A 117 0.88 1.27 -21.35
N ARG A 118 0.60 1.14 -20.05
CA ARG A 118 1.45 0.43 -19.10
C ARG A 118 0.68 -0.04 -17.89
N TYR A 119 1.26 -0.98 -17.15
CA TYR A 119 0.80 -1.29 -15.81
C TYR A 119 1.12 -0.13 -14.84
N PHE A 120 0.08 0.42 -14.23
CA PHE A 120 0.18 1.54 -13.29
C PHE A 120 -0.01 1.07 -11.85
N THR A 121 1.02 1.25 -11.02
CA THR A 121 0.97 0.97 -9.58
C THR A 121 1.94 1.91 -8.84
N LYS A 122 1.82 1.99 -7.52
CA LYS A 122 2.65 2.83 -6.66
C LYS A 122 3.16 2.05 -5.47
N ALA A 123 4.33 2.44 -4.96
CA ALA A 123 4.80 1.95 -3.67
C ALA A 123 3.73 2.19 -2.58
N GLY A 124 3.55 1.22 -1.69
CA GLY A 124 2.50 1.20 -0.68
C GLY A 124 1.18 0.55 -1.12
N HIS A 125 0.92 0.43 -2.44
CA HIS A 125 -0.28 -0.23 -2.94
C HIS A 125 -0.27 -1.73 -2.59
N ARG A 126 -1.43 -2.26 -2.18
CA ARG A 126 -1.62 -3.67 -1.82
C ARG A 126 -2.45 -4.42 -2.86
N ILE A 127 -2.04 -5.64 -3.19
CA ILE A 127 -2.77 -6.54 -4.09
C ILE A 127 -2.96 -7.91 -3.45
N PRO A 128 -4.03 -8.65 -3.76
CA PRO A 128 -4.24 -9.98 -3.20
C PRO A 128 -3.06 -10.90 -3.54
N ILE A 129 -2.49 -11.54 -2.52
CA ILE A 129 -1.27 -12.35 -2.70
C ILE A 129 -1.54 -13.60 -3.55
N HIS A 130 -2.76 -14.13 -3.51
CA HIS A 130 -3.16 -15.32 -4.25
C HIS A 130 -3.47 -15.05 -5.73
N ALA A 131 -3.93 -13.83 -6.06
CA ALA A 131 -4.46 -13.50 -7.37
C ALA A 131 -3.44 -12.85 -8.32
N SER A 132 -2.34 -12.31 -7.78
CA SER A 132 -1.33 -11.59 -8.57
C SER A 132 -0.15 -12.47 -8.94
N ALA A 133 0.51 -12.19 -10.06
CA ALA A 133 1.78 -12.82 -10.43
C ALA A 133 2.82 -12.67 -9.32
N SER A 134 3.11 -11.43 -8.91
CA SER A 134 4.10 -11.14 -7.88
C SER A 134 3.76 -11.80 -6.54
N GLY A 135 2.48 -11.83 -6.16
CA GLY A 135 2.03 -12.53 -4.96
C GLY A 135 2.24 -14.04 -5.06
N ARG A 136 1.87 -14.66 -6.18
CA ARG A 136 2.12 -16.11 -6.41
C ARG A 136 3.61 -16.44 -6.45
N ALA A 137 4.47 -15.55 -6.94
CA ALA A 137 5.92 -15.71 -6.85
C ALA A 137 6.41 -15.71 -5.40
N LEU A 138 5.87 -14.82 -4.55
CA LEU A 138 6.16 -14.83 -3.10
C LEU A 138 5.71 -16.15 -2.46
N LEU A 139 4.50 -16.64 -2.76
CA LEU A 139 3.96 -17.88 -2.19
C LEU A 139 4.79 -19.13 -2.51
N GLN A 140 5.59 -19.12 -3.59
CA GLN A 140 6.49 -20.24 -3.92
C GLN A 140 7.66 -20.38 -2.94
N GLN A 141 7.96 -19.32 -2.17
CA GLN A 141 9.03 -19.32 -1.16
C GLN A 141 8.57 -19.89 0.19
N TYR A 142 7.25 -20.04 0.39
CA TYR A 142 6.67 -20.52 1.64
C TYR A 142 6.74 -22.03 1.72
N ASP A 143 6.98 -22.55 2.92
CA ASP A 143 6.78 -23.98 3.17
C ASP A 143 5.28 -24.34 3.21
N LYS A 144 4.98 -25.64 3.23
CA LYS A 144 3.58 -26.11 3.20
C LYS A 144 2.77 -25.66 4.42
N THR A 145 3.39 -25.52 5.58
CA THR A 145 2.74 -25.13 6.83
C THR A 145 2.44 -23.64 6.82
N GLU A 146 3.42 -22.82 6.45
CA GLU A 146 3.28 -21.37 6.32
C GLU A 146 2.22 -21.01 5.27
N LEU A 147 2.26 -21.68 4.12
CA LEU A 147 1.29 -21.48 3.05
C LEU A 147 -0.13 -21.81 3.53
N ARG A 148 -0.36 -22.96 4.15
CA ARG A 148 -1.70 -23.33 4.69
C ARG A 148 -2.18 -22.33 5.73
N ALA A 149 -1.33 -21.94 6.66
CA ALA A 149 -1.66 -20.96 7.68
C ALA A 149 -2.08 -19.61 7.06
N LEU A 150 -1.37 -19.17 6.02
CA LEU A 150 -1.71 -17.96 5.29
C LEU A 150 -3.04 -18.09 4.53
N LEU A 151 -3.21 -19.16 3.74
CA LEU A 151 -4.41 -19.37 2.92
C LEU A 151 -5.68 -19.49 3.76
N SER A 152 -5.59 -20.00 5.00
CA SER A 152 -6.72 -20.06 5.93
C SER A 152 -7.29 -18.69 6.33
N ARG A 153 -6.55 -17.61 6.07
CA ARG A 153 -6.92 -16.22 6.39
C ARG A 153 -7.33 -15.41 5.17
N ILE A 154 -7.37 -16.03 3.98
CA ILE A 154 -7.69 -15.36 2.72
C ILE A 154 -9.16 -15.57 2.39
N THR A 155 -9.83 -14.46 2.03
CA THR A 155 -11.07 -14.51 1.26
C THR A 155 -10.71 -14.56 -0.22
N PHE A 156 -11.20 -15.57 -0.93
CA PHE A 156 -10.89 -15.77 -2.34
C PHE A 156 -11.90 -15.03 -3.21
N GLU A 157 -11.48 -13.87 -3.70
CA GLU A 157 -12.21 -13.09 -4.70
C GLU A 157 -11.63 -13.35 -6.08
N THR A 158 -12.49 -13.40 -7.09
CA THR A 158 -12.08 -13.66 -8.48
C THR A 158 -11.83 -12.34 -9.20
N TYR A 159 -10.59 -12.14 -9.68
CA TYR A 159 -10.18 -10.92 -10.41
C TYR A 159 -9.98 -11.16 -11.91
N GLY A 160 -10.00 -12.42 -12.33
CA GLY A 160 -9.86 -12.84 -13.73
C GLY A 160 -9.96 -14.35 -13.87
N ILE A 161 -9.88 -14.83 -15.12
CA ILE A 161 -10.09 -16.24 -15.47
C ILE A 161 -9.04 -17.17 -14.82
N THR A 162 -7.84 -16.64 -14.55
CA THR A 162 -6.72 -17.41 -13.98
C THR A 162 -6.57 -17.25 -12.47
N THR A 163 -7.49 -16.54 -11.80
CA THR A 163 -7.46 -16.33 -10.35
C THR A 163 -7.81 -17.62 -9.62
N PRO A 164 -6.96 -18.12 -8.70
CA PRO A 164 -7.31 -19.24 -7.84
C PRO A 164 -8.51 -18.89 -6.95
N THR A 165 -9.53 -19.76 -6.94
CA THR A 165 -10.81 -19.51 -6.26
C THR A 165 -10.89 -20.08 -4.85
N ASP A 166 -9.89 -20.85 -4.41
CA ASP A 166 -9.82 -21.46 -3.09
C ASP A 166 -8.38 -21.83 -2.70
N ALA A 167 -8.22 -22.27 -1.45
CA ALA A 167 -6.92 -22.60 -0.87
C ALA A 167 -6.23 -23.81 -1.53
N ASP A 168 -6.99 -24.76 -2.08
CA ASP A 168 -6.44 -25.95 -2.73
C ASP A 168 -6.03 -25.66 -4.18
N ALA A 169 -6.71 -24.71 -4.84
CA ALA A 169 -6.39 -24.22 -6.18
C ALA A 169 -5.07 -23.44 -6.24
N VAL A 170 -4.69 -22.75 -5.15
CA VAL A 170 -3.46 -21.95 -5.12
C VAL A 170 -2.22 -22.80 -5.37
N PRO A 171 -1.90 -23.87 -4.60
CA PRO A 171 -0.76 -24.74 -4.86
C PRO A 171 -0.73 -25.32 -6.28
N TYR A 172 -1.89 -25.63 -6.87
CA TYR A 172 -1.97 -26.12 -8.24
C TYR A 172 -1.49 -25.05 -9.24
N SER A 173 -1.96 -23.82 -9.08
CA SER A 173 -1.54 -22.68 -9.91
C SER A 173 -0.06 -22.29 -9.76
N LEU A 174 0.59 -22.66 -8.65
CA LEU A 174 2.02 -22.41 -8.44
C LEU A 174 2.90 -23.43 -9.17
N ARG A 175 2.44 -24.68 -9.32
CA ARG A 175 3.23 -25.76 -9.96
C ARG A 175 3.52 -25.48 -11.42
N SER A 176 2.59 -24.89 -12.16
CA SER A 176 2.79 -24.54 -13.58
C SER A 176 3.86 -23.45 -13.80
N ASN A 177 4.26 -22.73 -12.75
CA ASN A 177 5.20 -21.60 -12.84
C ASN A 177 6.57 -21.89 -12.21
N ARG A 178 6.76 -23.07 -11.63
CA ARG A 178 7.94 -23.40 -10.82
C ARG A 178 9.23 -23.56 -11.64
N GLU A 179 9.12 -23.85 -12.93
CA GLU A 179 10.28 -24.06 -13.81
C GLU A 179 10.98 -22.76 -14.24
N ARG A 180 10.36 -21.59 -14.05
CA ARG A 180 10.89 -20.31 -14.58
C ARG A 180 11.39 -19.34 -13.52
N SER A 181 11.21 -19.60 -12.22
CA SER A 181 11.35 -18.58 -11.15
C SER A 181 10.54 -17.30 -11.44
N VAL A 182 9.53 -17.39 -12.30
CA VAL A 182 8.70 -16.30 -12.81
C VAL A 182 7.26 -16.74 -12.65
N ALA A 183 6.44 -15.90 -12.02
CA ALA A 183 4.99 -16.07 -12.03
C ALA A 183 4.41 -15.12 -13.07
N THR A 184 3.54 -15.64 -13.93
CA THR A 184 2.82 -14.85 -14.94
C THR A 184 1.33 -14.90 -14.65
N ILE A 185 0.60 -13.80 -14.90
CA ILE A 185 -0.86 -13.78 -14.95
C ILE A 185 -1.27 -13.37 -16.37
N SER A 186 -2.27 -14.05 -16.93
CA SER A 186 -2.91 -13.62 -18.18
C SER A 186 -4.08 -12.72 -17.82
N ILE A 187 -4.13 -11.54 -18.43
CA ILE A 187 -5.21 -10.57 -18.31
C ILE A 187 -6.35 -11.00 -19.23
#